data_AF-A0A4Q3T646-F1
#
_entry.id   AF-A0A4Q3T646-F1
#
_cell.length_a   1.000
_cell.length_b   1.000
_cell.length_c   1.000
_cell.angle_alpha   90.00
_cell.angle_beta   90.00
_cell.angle_gamma   90.00
#
_symmetry.space_group_name_H-M   'P 1'
#
loop_
_entity.id
_entity.type
_entity.pdbx_description
1 polymer ?
#
loop_
_entity_poly.entity_id
_entity_poly.type
_entity_poly.pdbx_seq_one_letter_code
_entity_poly.pdbx_strand_id
1 'polypeptide(L)'
;FLPFLAGELGCLFGPTVTFWLQKKGVNLVNARRWTFTLGAVLMMGMAFVGSVESAVAAVILLSLGGFAHQTLSVTCITLASDLFRKDELGTVAGMAGFCANLGVALFSTAMGLLVKKIGYDPFFIALAVLDLIAAAILWTLIRAPRDTKGIQPVSELPAA
;
A
#
# COMPACT_ATOMS: atom_id res chain seq x y z
N PHE A 1 1.54 -6.08 -20.77
CA PHE A 1 2.92 -5.82 -20.31
C PHE A 1 3.08 -4.48 -19.59
N LEU A 2 2.59 -3.36 -20.14
CA LEU A 2 2.69 -2.04 -19.50
C LEU A 2 2.17 -1.96 -18.04
N PRO A 3 1.04 -2.59 -17.67
CA PRO A 3 0.57 -2.55 -16.27
C PRO A 3 1.43 -3.38 -15.32
N PHE A 4 1.98 -4.50 -15.81
CA PHE A 4 2.86 -5.36 -15.03
C PHE A 4 4.19 -4.65 -14.71
N LEU A 5 4.79 -4.02 -15.72
CA LEU A 5 6.01 -3.22 -15.56
C LEU A 5 5.79 -2.05 -14.59
N ALA A 6 4.64 -1.39 -14.67
CA ALA A 6 4.26 -0.34 -13.73
C ALA A 6 4.11 -0.88 -12.29
N GLY A 7 3.54 -2.08 -12.12
CA GLY A 7 3.52 -2.76 -10.82
C GLY A 7 4.91 -2.99 -10.25
N GLU A 8 5.85 -3.52 -11.04
CA GLU A 8 7.24 -3.75 -10.61
C GLU A 8 7.95 -2.44 -10.23
N LEU A 9 7.71 -1.35 -10.96
CA LEU A 9 8.22 -0.02 -10.60
C LEU A 9 7.61 0.48 -9.29
N GLY A 10 6.35 0.16 -9.01
CA GLY A 10 5.67 0.49 -7.75
C GLY A 10 6.34 -0.18 -6.54
N CYS A 11 6.81 -1.43 -6.71
CA CYS A 11 7.59 -2.13 -5.67
C CYS A 11 8.84 -1.37 -5.26
N LEU A 12 9.55 -0.79 -6.23
CA LEU A 12 10.80 -0.04 -6.00
C LEU A 12 10.51 1.37 -5.48
N PHE A 13 9.42 1.99 -5.94
CA PHE A 13 9.09 3.35 -5.62
C PHE A 13 8.76 3.56 -4.13
N GLY A 14 7.96 2.69 -3.52
CA GLY A 14 7.58 2.82 -2.10
C GLY A 14 8.78 2.90 -1.14
N PRO A 15 9.70 1.91 -1.15
CA PRO A 15 10.91 1.94 -0.34
C PRO A 15 11.84 3.11 -0.69
N THR A 16 11.95 3.48 -1.98
CA THR A 16 12.81 4.59 -2.42
C THR A 16 12.32 5.94 -1.90
N VAL A 17 11.02 6.21 -1.98
CA VAL A 17 10.40 7.44 -1.42
C VAL A 17 10.57 7.49 0.09
N THR A 18 10.37 6.35 0.76
CA THR A 18 10.56 6.22 2.21
C THR A 18 12.02 6.50 2.61
N PHE A 19 13.00 5.95 1.87
CA PHE A 19 14.42 6.19 2.08
C PHE A 19 14.83 7.64 1.83
N TRP A 20 14.27 8.28 0.79
CA TRP A 20 14.52 9.68 0.49
C TRP A 20 13.95 10.60 1.59
N LEU A 21 12.75 10.31 2.11
CA LEU A 21 12.16 11.02 3.25
C LEU A 21 12.99 10.83 4.53
N GLN A 22 13.53 9.64 4.76
CA GLN A 22 14.44 9.40 5.89
C GLN A 22 15.75 10.17 5.77
N LYS A 23 16.33 10.26 4.57
CA LYS A 23 17.51 11.11 4.32
C LYS A 23 17.26 12.59 4.64
N LYS A 24 16.00 13.04 4.58
CA LYS A 24 15.57 14.39 4.99
C LYS A 24 15.28 14.53 6.49
N GLY A 25 15.51 13.49 7.30
CA GLY A 25 15.33 13.51 8.75
C GLY A 25 13.91 13.20 9.22
N VAL A 26 13.03 12.70 8.35
CA VAL A 26 11.69 12.26 8.75
C VAL A 26 11.78 10.90 9.44
N ASN A 27 11.11 10.74 10.59
CA ASN A 27 11.03 9.47 11.32
C ASN A 27 10.52 8.35 10.38
N LEU A 28 11.12 7.16 10.47
CA LEU A 28 10.80 5.94 9.70
C LEU A 28 9.29 5.72 9.53
N VAL A 29 8.53 5.83 10.63
CA VAL A 29 7.07 5.63 10.65
C VAL A 29 6.34 6.74 9.90
N ASN A 30 6.78 7.99 10.04
CA ASN A 30 6.19 9.12 9.34
C ASN A 30 6.52 9.10 7.84
N ALA A 31 7.74 8.69 7.48
CA ALA A 31 8.14 8.50 6.08
C ALA A 31 7.22 7.48 5.39
N ARG A 32 6.94 6.35 6.05
CA ARG A 32 6.00 5.34 5.54
C ARG A 32 4.57 5.84 5.43
N ARG A 33 4.08 6.63 6.39
CA ARG A 33 2.74 7.24 6.28
C ARG A 33 2.61 8.14 5.07
N TRP A 34 3.62 8.97 4.82
CA TRP A 34 3.63 9.84 3.64
C TRP A 34 3.66 9.02 2.35
N THR A 35 4.49 7.99 2.25
CA THR A 35 4.52 7.07 1.10
C THR A 35 3.17 6.39 0.88
N PHE A 36 2.53 5.88 1.94
CA PHE A 36 1.21 5.26 1.86
C PHE A 36 0.14 6.25 1.41
N THR A 37 0.12 7.45 1.98
CA THR A 37 -0.84 8.50 1.62
C THR A 37 -0.67 8.92 0.15
N LEU A 38 0.56 9.01 -0.33
CA LEU A 38 0.85 9.29 -1.73
C LEU A 38 0.32 8.18 -2.65
N GLY A 39 0.50 6.92 -2.29
CA GLY A 39 -0.11 5.78 -2.99
C GLY A 39 -1.64 5.84 -3.00
N ALA A 40 -2.26 6.19 -1.87
CA ALA A 40 -3.72 6.29 -1.75
C ALA A 40 -4.29 7.44 -2.61
N VAL A 41 -3.60 8.58 -2.67
CA VAL A 41 -3.98 9.69 -3.55
C VAL A 41 -3.83 9.30 -5.03
N LEU A 42 -2.78 8.56 -5.39
CA LEU A 42 -2.63 8.06 -6.76
C LEU A 42 -3.74 7.07 -7.14
N MET A 43 -4.24 6.27 -6.19
CA MET A 43 -5.38 5.38 -6.40
C MET A 43 -6.69 6.12 -6.69
N MET A 44 -6.87 7.36 -6.24
CA MET A 44 -8.03 8.17 -6.64
C MET A 44 -8.11 8.37 -8.16
N GLY A 45 -6.98 8.35 -8.86
CA GLY A 45 -6.95 8.40 -10.32
C GLY A 45 -7.68 7.23 -10.99
N MET A 46 -7.77 6.08 -10.33
CA MET A 46 -8.49 4.90 -10.85
C MET A 46 -10.00 5.07 -10.86
N ALA A 47 -10.56 5.97 -10.04
CA ALA A 47 -12.00 6.26 -10.07
C ALA A 47 -12.45 6.83 -11.43
N PHE A 48 -11.53 7.45 -12.18
CA PHE A 48 -11.81 8.02 -13.49
C PHE A 48 -11.68 7.02 -14.64
N VAL A 49 -11.26 5.76 -14.39
CA VAL A 49 -11.04 4.78 -15.46
C VAL A 49 -12.31 4.46 -16.25
N GLY A 50 -13.46 4.46 -15.57
CA GLY A 50 -14.76 4.18 -16.18
C GLY A 50 -15.24 5.27 -17.14
N SER A 51 -14.72 6.49 -17.01
CA SER A 51 -15.11 7.65 -17.83
C SER A 51 -14.27 7.79 -19.12
N VAL A 52 -13.35 6.87 -19.39
CA VAL A 52 -12.40 6.99 -20.49
C VAL A 52 -12.77 6.05 -21.63
N GLU A 53 -13.14 6.62 -22.77
CA GLU A 53 -13.53 5.86 -23.97
C GLU A 53 -12.33 5.37 -24.79
N SER A 54 -11.14 5.94 -24.56
CA SER A 54 -9.90 5.57 -25.26
C SER A 54 -9.18 4.41 -24.58
N ALA A 55 -9.00 3.31 -25.33
CA ALA A 55 -8.28 2.11 -24.87
C ALA A 55 -6.86 2.41 -24.35
N VAL A 56 -6.15 3.36 -24.98
CA VAL A 56 -4.79 3.74 -24.55
C VAL A 56 -4.82 4.41 -23.19
N ALA A 57 -5.77 5.32 -22.97
CA ALA A 57 -5.88 6.04 -21.72
C ALA A 57 -6.38 5.13 -20.57
N ALA A 58 -7.25 4.16 -20.85
CA ALA A 58 -7.61 3.11 -19.90
C ALA A 58 -6.40 2.27 -19.47
N VAL A 59 -5.51 1.88 -20.40
CA VAL A 59 -4.28 1.14 -20.08
C VAL A 59 -3.32 1.96 -19.22
N ILE A 60 -3.13 3.25 -19.52
CA ILE A 60 -2.26 4.13 -18.72
C ILE A 60 -2.79 4.27 -17.29
N LEU A 61 -4.09 4.49 -17.13
CA LEU A 61 -4.71 4.57 -15.82
C LEU A 61 -4.61 3.23 -15.07
N LEU A 62 -4.89 2.10 -15.71
CA LEU A 62 -4.70 0.77 -15.11
C LEU A 62 -3.25 0.52 -14.67
N SER A 63 -2.27 0.95 -15.48
CA SER A 63 -0.85 0.92 -15.11
C SER A 63 -0.57 1.77 -13.87
N LEU A 64 -1.11 2.99 -13.80
CA LEU A 64 -0.97 3.88 -12.65
C LEU A 64 -1.61 3.28 -11.40
N GLY A 65 -2.79 2.67 -11.53
CA GLY A 65 -3.46 1.96 -10.45
C GLY A 65 -2.65 0.77 -9.94
N GLY A 66 -2.09 -0.05 -10.84
CA GLY A 66 -1.22 -1.16 -10.48
C GLY A 66 0.03 -0.70 -9.72
N PHE A 67 0.66 0.39 -10.19
CA PHE A 67 1.79 1.03 -9.52
C PHE A 67 1.42 1.54 -8.11
N ALA A 68 0.29 2.23 -7.99
CA ALA A 68 -0.18 2.79 -6.73
C ALA A 68 -0.55 1.69 -5.72
N HIS A 69 -1.30 0.67 -6.17
CA HIS A 69 -1.64 -0.51 -5.39
C HIS A 69 -0.40 -1.22 -4.85
N GLN A 70 0.60 -1.43 -5.71
CA GLN A 70 1.82 -2.12 -5.30
C GLN A 70 2.64 -1.29 -4.31
N THR A 71 2.68 0.03 -4.49
CA THR A 71 3.32 0.96 -3.54
C THR A 71 2.65 0.90 -2.17
N LEU A 72 1.31 0.88 -2.11
CA LEU A 72 0.52 0.76 -0.88
C LEU A 72 0.81 -0.55 -0.16
N SER A 73 0.74 -1.67 -0.88
CA SER A 73 0.95 -3.01 -0.35
C SER A 73 2.35 -3.18 0.25
N VAL A 74 3.40 -2.82 -0.50
CA VAL A 74 4.79 -2.90 -0.01
C VAL A 74 4.99 -2.01 1.22
N THR A 75 4.46 -0.78 1.19
CA THR A 75 4.58 0.13 2.33
C THR A 75 3.90 -0.42 3.57
N CYS A 76 2.73 -1.05 3.43
CA CYS A 76 1.99 -1.68 4.52
C CYS A 76 2.75 -2.86 5.13
N ILE A 77 3.23 -3.79 4.28
CA ILE A 77 3.99 -4.97 4.72
C ILE A 77 5.23 -4.55 5.49
N THR A 78 5.99 -3.61 4.93
CA THR A 78 7.24 -3.17 5.56
C THR A 78 6.98 -2.25 6.76
N LEU A 79 5.81 -1.61 6.86
CA LEU A 79 5.42 -0.92 8.10
C LEU A 79 5.05 -1.90 9.21
N ALA A 80 4.39 -3.02 8.88
CA ALA A 80 4.13 -4.08 9.86
C ALA A 80 5.45 -4.65 10.42
N SER A 81 6.45 -4.90 9.55
CA SER A 81 7.76 -5.36 10.02
C SER A 81 8.49 -4.38 10.95
N ASP A 82 8.21 -3.08 10.81
CA ASP A 82 8.85 -2.03 11.60
C ASP A 82 8.15 -1.77 12.94
N LEU A 83 6.88 -2.14 13.08
CA LEU A 83 6.09 -1.87 14.28
C LEU A 83 6.07 -3.04 15.28
N PHE A 84 6.32 -4.26 14.80
CA PHE A 84 6.25 -5.46 15.63
C PHE A 84 7.62 -6.10 15.81
N ARG A 85 7.81 -6.79 16.94
CA ARG A 85 9.08 -7.46 17.27
C ARG A 85 9.23 -8.75 16.47
N LYS A 86 10.48 -9.14 16.18
CA LYS A 86 10.81 -10.30 15.33
C LYS A 86 10.15 -11.62 15.75
N ASP A 87 9.97 -11.81 17.04
CA ASP A 87 9.31 -12.95 17.69
C ASP A 87 7.80 -13.01 17.45
N GLU A 88 7.16 -11.86 17.22
CA GLU A 88 5.71 -11.74 17.00
C GLU A 88 5.36 -11.54 15.52
N LEU A 89 6.34 -11.17 14.69
CA LEU A 89 6.15 -10.86 13.27
C LEU A 89 5.50 -12.00 12.48
N GLY A 90 5.85 -13.26 12.76
CA GLY A 90 5.28 -14.41 12.05
C GLY A 90 3.76 -14.52 12.26
N THR A 91 3.32 -14.41 13.51
CA THR A 91 1.89 -14.48 13.87
C THR A 91 1.12 -13.27 13.35
N VAL A 92 1.68 -12.08 13.48
CA VAL A 92 1.04 -10.84 12.99
C VAL A 92 0.95 -10.84 11.46
N ALA A 93 2.00 -11.25 10.76
CA ALA A 93 1.98 -11.36 9.30
C ALA A 93 0.98 -12.43 8.84
N GLY A 94 0.89 -13.57 9.54
CA GLY A 94 -0.12 -14.60 9.27
C GLY A 94 -1.55 -14.09 9.44
N MET A 95 -1.83 -13.37 10.54
CA MET A 95 -3.14 -12.77 10.80
C MET A 95 -3.48 -11.70 9.76
N ALA A 96 -2.53 -10.81 9.45
CA ALA A 96 -2.70 -9.78 8.42
C ALA A 96 -2.96 -10.41 7.05
N GLY A 97 -2.25 -11.47 6.71
CA GLY A 97 -2.46 -12.24 5.47
C GLY A 97 -3.82 -12.92 5.43
N PHE A 98 -4.30 -13.47 6.54
CA PHE A 98 -5.65 -14.03 6.63
C PHE A 98 -6.72 -12.96 6.43
N CYS A 99 -6.62 -11.84 7.14
CA CYS A 99 -7.53 -10.70 6.98
C CYS A 99 -7.51 -10.14 5.55
N ALA A 100 -6.34 -10.04 4.93
CA ALA A 100 -6.19 -9.60 3.54
C ALA A 100 -6.90 -10.56 2.58
N ASN A 101 -6.65 -11.87 2.69
CA ASN A 101 -7.29 -12.87 1.83
C ASN A 101 -8.81 -12.95 2.05
N LEU A 102 -9.27 -12.82 3.29
CA LEU A 102 -10.69 -12.76 3.61
C LEU A 102 -11.34 -11.51 3.00
N GLY A 103 -10.68 -10.36 3.10
CA GLY A 103 -11.11 -9.12 2.44
C GLY A 103 -11.21 -9.27 0.92
N VAL A 104 -10.20 -9.87 0.28
CA VAL A 104 -10.21 -10.17 -1.16
C VAL A 104 -11.35 -11.12 -1.52
N ALA A 105 -11.58 -12.18 -0.74
CA ALA A 105 -12.67 -13.12 -0.98
C ALA A 105 -14.06 -12.45 -0.90
N LEU A 106 -14.29 -11.65 0.15
CA LEU A 106 -15.53 -10.89 0.33
C LEU A 106 -15.71 -9.85 -0.79
N PHE A 107 -14.67 -9.09 -1.11
CA PHE A 107 -14.69 -8.07 -2.16
C PHE A 107 -14.95 -8.70 -3.52
N SER A 108 -14.26 -9.79 -3.87
CA SER A 108 -14.46 -10.51 -5.13
C SER A 108 -15.87 -11.08 -5.26
N THR A 109 -16.45 -11.57 -4.16
CA THR A 109 -17.83 -12.08 -4.15
C THR A 109 -18.83 -10.95 -4.35
N ALA A 110 -18.68 -9.85 -3.59
CA ALA A 110 -19.50 -8.66 -3.76
C ALA A 110 -19.39 -8.10 -5.19
N MET A 111 -18.17 -8.10 -5.75
CA MET A 111 -17.90 -7.67 -7.12
C MET A 111 -18.61 -8.52 -8.16
N GLY A 112 -18.51 -9.84 -8.07
CA GLY A 112 -19.20 -10.76 -8.98
C GLY A 112 -20.73 -10.59 -8.99
N LEU A 113 -21.31 -10.17 -7.86
CA LEU A 113 -22.76 -9.96 -7.72
C LEU A 113 -23.23 -8.59 -8.22
N LEU A 114 -22.51 -7.51 -7.87
CA LEU A 114 -22.92 -6.14 -8.20
C LEU A 114 -22.58 -5.73 -9.64
N VAL A 115 -21.48 -6.26 -10.22
CA VAL A 115 -21.06 -5.88 -11.58
C VAL A 115 -22.13 -6.18 -12.62
N LYS A 116 -22.92 -7.23 -12.41
CA LYS A 116 -24.04 -7.62 -13.28
C LYS A 116 -25.21 -6.62 -13.25
N LYS A 117 -25.29 -5.75 -12.24
CA LYS A 117 -26.39 -4.80 -12.05
C LYS A 117 -26.02 -3.35 -12.37
N ILE A 118 -24.80 -2.93 -12.02
CA ILE A 118 -24.40 -1.51 -12.02
C ILE A 118 -23.03 -1.22 -12.66
N GLY A 119 -22.37 -2.23 -13.24
CA GLY A 119 -21.07 -2.06 -13.90
C GLY A 119 -19.87 -1.98 -12.95
N TYR A 120 -18.70 -1.61 -13.49
CA TYR A 120 -17.41 -1.63 -12.77
C TYR A 120 -17.07 -0.33 -12.03
N ASP A 121 -17.66 0.80 -12.43
CA ASP A 121 -17.40 2.13 -11.88
C ASP A 121 -17.55 2.24 -10.34
N PRO A 122 -18.63 1.73 -9.71
CA PRO A 122 -18.77 1.83 -8.26
C PRO A 122 -17.68 1.06 -7.50
N PHE A 123 -17.02 0.09 -8.12
CA PHE A 123 -15.92 -0.64 -7.49
C PHE A 123 -14.63 0.15 -7.44
N PHE A 124 -14.29 0.86 -8.53
CA PHE A 124 -13.11 1.73 -8.53
C PHE A 124 -13.25 2.85 -7.51
N ILE A 125 -14.45 3.41 -7.37
CA ILE A 125 -14.76 4.40 -6.33
C ILE A 125 -14.65 3.77 -4.94
N ALA A 126 -15.23 2.58 -4.73
CA ALA A 126 -15.16 1.90 -3.43
C ALA A 126 -13.72 1.57 -3.02
N LEU A 127 -12.88 1.12 -3.95
CA LEU A 127 -11.45 0.87 -3.71
C LEU A 127 -10.73 2.17 -3.33
N ALA A 128 -10.93 3.24 -4.09
CA ALA A 128 -10.30 4.52 -3.80
C ALA A 128 -10.70 5.07 -2.42
N VAL A 129 -11.98 4.95 -2.04
CA VAL A 129 -12.45 5.33 -0.71
C VAL A 129 -11.86 4.45 0.38
N LEU A 130 -11.77 3.14 0.16
CA LEU A 130 -11.20 2.20 1.12
C LEU A 130 -9.70 2.48 1.35
N ASP A 131 -8.94 2.82 0.31
CA ASP A 131 -7.54 3.23 0.41
C ASP A 131 -7.38 4.53 1.22
N LEU A 132 -8.29 5.50 1.04
CA LEU A 132 -8.31 6.72 1.85
C LEU A 132 -8.65 6.44 3.32
N ILE A 133 -9.60 5.55 3.59
CA ILE A 133 -9.93 5.12 4.96
C ILE A 133 -8.72 4.43 5.58
N ALA A 134 -8.04 3.54 4.84
CA ALA A 134 -6.82 2.90 5.29
C ALA A 134 -5.73 3.92 5.61
N ALA A 135 -5.56 4.95 4.78
CA ALA A 135 -4.63 6.04 5.05
C ALA A 135 -5.03 6.82 6.32
N ALA A 136 -6.30 7.14 6.51
CA ALA A 136 -6.78 7.82 7.71
C ALA A 136 -6.52 6.99 8.98
N ILE A 137 -6.84 5.69 8.94
CA ILE A 137 -6.53 4.71 9.99
C ILE A 137 -5.03 4.69 10.30
N LEU A 138 -4.19 4.70 9.27
CA LEU A 138 -2.73 4.73 9.40
C LEU A 138 -2.26 5.96 10.18
N TRP A 139 -2.86 7.12 9.90
CA TRP A 139 -2.52 8.37 10.58
C TRP A 139 -3.01 8.42 12.03
N THR A 140 -4.17 7.84 12.32
CA THR A 140 -4.79 7.89 13.66
C THR A 140 -4.29 6.81 14.62
N LEU A 141 -4.17 5.56 14.14
CA LEU A 141 -3.91 4.39 15.00
C LEU A 141 -2.42 4.10 15.17
N ILE A 142 -1.63 4.30 14.12
CA ILE A 142 -0.19 4.11 14.23
C ILE A 142 0.34 5.35 14.94
N ARG A 143 1.13 5.17 16.00
CA ARG A 143 1.96 6.21 16.62
C ARG A 143 3.41 5.79 16.49
N ALA A 144 4.28 6.72 16.12
CA ALA A 144 5.71 6.44 16.10
C ALA A 144 6.14 5.98 17.51
N PRO A 145 6.80 4.82 17.66
CA PRO A 145 7.47 4.47 18.90
C PRO A 145 8.43 5.61 19.25
N ARG A 146 8.33 6.14 20.47
CA ARG A 146 9.08 7.32 20.93
C ARG A 146 10.55 7.05 21.21
N ASP A 147 11.08 5.87 20.93
CA ASP A 147 12.45 5.52 21.31
C ASP A 147 13.25 4.96 20.14
N THR A 148 14.08 5.82 19.54
CA THR A 148 15.13 5.46 18.59
C THR A 148 16.50 5.70 19.22
N LYS A 149 16.68 5.36 20.49
CA LYS A 149 18.00 5.14 21.07
C LYS A 149 18.22 3.63 21.23
N GLY A 150 18.82 2.98 20.24
CA GLY A 150 19.47 1.69 20.51
C GLY A 150 19.47 0.62 19.43
N ILE A 151 18.93 0.83 18.23
CA ILE A 151 19.08 -0.17 17.17
C ILE A 151 20.39 0.09 16.42
N GLN A 152 21.47 -0.52 16.90
CA GLN A 152 22.69 -0.65 16.11
C GLN A 152 22.41 -1.51 14.87
N PRO A 153 22.84 -1.11 13.68
CA PRO A 153 22.68 -1.92 12.47
C PRO A 153 23.44 -3.25 12.64
N VAL A 154 22.82 -4.34 12.18
CA VAL A 154 23.37 -5.72 12.23
C VAL A 154 24.76 -5.83 11.55
N SER A 155 25.14 -4.85 10.73
CA SER A 155 26.47 -4.73 10.14
C SER A 155 27.61 -4.47 11.13
N GLU A 156 27.29 -4.15 12.40
CA GLU A 156 28.29 -3.89 13.46
C GLU A 156 28.43 -5.04 14.47
N LEU A 157 27.73 -6.17 14.29
CA LEU A 157 27.95 -7.36 15.10
C LEU A 157 29.25 -8.03 14.65
N PRO A 158 30.28 -8.17 15.53
CA PRO A 158 31.44 -8.97 15.21
C PRO A 158 30.96 -10.40 14.94
N ALA A 159 31.42 -10.98 13.82
CA ALA A 159 31.19 -12.39 13.51
C ALA A 159 31.66 -13.23 14.71
N ALA A 160 30.70 -13.81 15.43
CA ALA A 160 30.95 -14.71 16.54
C ALA A 160 31.45 -16.08 16.05
#